data_AF-A0A5C6Z5T7-F1
#
_entry.id   AF-A0A5C6Z5T7-F1
#
_cell.length_a   1.000
_cell.length_b   1.000
_cell.length_c   1.000
_cell.angle_alpha   90.00
_cell.angle_beta   90.00
_cell.angle_gamma   90.00
#
_symmetry.space_group_name_H-M   'P 1'
#
loop_
_entity.id
_entity.type
_entity.pdbx_description
1 polymer ?
#
loop_
_entity_poly.entity_id
_entity_poly.type
_entity_poly.pdbx_seq_one_letter_code
_entity_poly.pdbx_strand_id
1 'polypeptide(L)'
;MKLKFLSIVLMMTFGFTYAQDKVKYSDEERDMLKTYFFSEGFNQPATSKVSTVILKDGSEHKGYCKGVVTKKGQIAQIVFKDSITDKKDTYDATQIKEAYLFASGWEKFGKVSQKFSNYGMGRRNSVNKLTSNDQIYFVNQKVSLKNKKDEQEFLMQLINPEFSQIISVYHDPFAKESKGFSIGGAPAIGGGVVKSYYVQKGDKVLWLPKSDFEENYEFLFGDNAEFMKKYPYKSINWDWFSALVLDYTNMSLPKDQE
;
A
#
# COMPACT_ATOMS: atom_id res chain seq x y z
N MET A 1 24.74 20.68 53.29
CA MET A 1 23.25 20.63 53.13
C MET A 1 22.97 20.80 51.65
N LYS A 2 22.89 19.72 50.86
CA LYS A 2 21.66 19.03 50.45
C LYS A 2 20.49 19.98 50.15
N LEU A 3 20.29 20.30 48.86
CA LEU A 3 18.95 20.31 48.27
C LEU A 3 19.07 19.94 46.79
N LYS A 4 18.62 18.72 46.49
CA LYS A 4 18.34 18.25 45.14
C LYS A 4 16.99 18.84 44.74
N PHE A 5 16.88 19.45 43.58
CA PHE A 5 15.58 19.57 42.92
C PHE A 5 15.69 19.00 41.51
N LEU A 6 14.93 17.93 41.35
CA LEU A 6 14.74 17.08 40.20
C LEU A 6 13.87 17.84 39.20
N SER A 7 14.41 18.24 38.05
CA SER A 7 13.59 18.76 36.94
C SER A 7 12.88 17.59 36.28
N ILE A 8 11.64 17.34 36.72
CA ILE A 8 10.68 16.49 36.03
C ILE A 8 10.23 17.24 34.77
N VAL A 9 10.75 16.82 33.62
CA VAL A 9 10.19 17.20 32.32
C VAL A 9 8.85 16.47 32.19
N LEU A 10 7.78 17.19 32.46
CA LEU A 10 6.41 16.77 32.20
C LEU A 10 6.23 16.66 30.67
N MET A 11 6.31 15.44 30.13
CA MET A 11 5.78 15.14 28.80
C MET A 11 4.27 15.40 28.85
N MET A 12 3.83 16.55 28.34
CA MET A 12 2.43 16.78 28.02
C MET A 12 2.08 15.92 26.80
N THR A 13 1.67 14.67 27.05
CA THR A 13 0.84 13.94 26.11
C THR A 13 -0.53 14.61 26.11
N PHE A 14 -0.77 15.55 25.20
CA PHE A 14 -2.10 16.01 24.87
C PHE A 14 -2.84 14.88 24.15
N GLY A 15 -3.35 13.93 24.92
CA GLY A 15 -4.44 13.07 24.46
C GLY A 15 -5.72 13.90 24.46
N PHE A 16 -5.93 14.71 23.42
CA PHE A 16 -7.28 15.19 23.14
C PHE A 16 -8.10 14.00 22.67
N THR A 17 -8.75 13.31 23.59
CA THR A 17 -9.88 12.46 23.26
C THR A 17 -11.04 13.38 22.88
N TYR A 18 -11.00 13.94 21.68
CA TYR A 18 -12.20 14.49 21.07
C TYR A 18 -13.20 13.33 21.01
N ALA A 19 -14.28 13.44 21.77
CA ALA A 19 -15.46 12.64 21.55
C ALA A 19 -15.99 13.03 20.15
N GLN A 20 -15.41 12.45 19.10
CA GLN A 20 -15.87 12.68 17.75
C GLN A 20 -17.27 12.08 17.63
N ASP A 21 -18.26 12.94 17.36
CA ASP A 21 -19.63 12.52 17.08
C ASP A 21 -19.66 11.65 15.82
N LYS A 22 -20.62 10.71 15.77
CA LYS A 22 -20.80 9.88 14.59
C LYS A 22 -21.28 10.72 13.40
N VAL A 23 -20.50 10.76 12.34
CA VAL A 23 -20.86 11.35 11.04
C VAL A 23 -21.69 10.34 10.26
N LYS A 24 -22.80 10.80 9.68
CA LYS A 24 -23.62 10.02 8.76
C LYS A 24 -23.26 10.41 7.32
N TYR A 25 -22.85 9.43 6.53
CA TYR A 25 -22.59 9.61 5.10
C TYR A 25 -23.86 9.30 4.30
N SER A 26 -24.05 10.05 3.21
CA SER A 26 -25.05 9.79 2.17
C SER A 26 -24.84 8.41 1.51
N ASP A 27 -25.83 7.94 0.75
CA ASP A 27 -25.71 6.68 0.01
C ASP A 27 -24.59 6.74 -1.01
N GLU A 28 -24.47 7.85 -1.73
CA GLU A 28 -23.44 8.09 -2.74
C GLU A 28 -22.03 8.10 -2.11
N GLU A 29 -21.86 8.79 -0.98
CA GLU A 29 -20.59 8.79 -0.25
C GLU A 29 -20.22 7.39 0.24
N ARG A 30 -21.19 6.61 0.74
CA ARG A 30 -20.95 5.24 1.17
C ARG A 30 -20.54 4.33 0.03
N ASP A 31 -21.12 4.51 -1.15
CA ASP A 31 -20.79 3.68 -2.32
C ASP A 31 -19.40 4.02 -2.88
N MET A 32 -19.01 5.29 -2.84
CA MET A 32 -17.62 5.69 -3.08
C MET A 32 -16.68 5.07 -2.04
N LEU A 33 -16.98 5.18 -0.74
CA LEU A 33 -16.13 4.65 0.33
C LEU A 33 -15.98 3.12 0.29
N LYS A 34 -17.00 2.39 -0.16
CA LYS A 34 -16.95 0.94 -0.38
C LYS A 34 -16.19 0.55 -1.65
N THR A 35 -15.89 1.49 -2.55
CA THR A 35 -15.11 1.18 -3.76
C THR A 35 -13.68 0.86 -3.36
N TYR A 36 -13.16 -0.23 -3.90
CA TYR A 36 -11.79 -0.67 -3.64
C TYR A 36 -10.84 -0.08 -4.69
N PHE A 37 -9.88 0.72 -4.23
CA PHE A 37 -8.96 1.49 -5.09
C PHE A 37 -7.54 0.94 -5.12
N PHE A 38 -7.21 -0.07 -4.32
CA PHE A 38 -5.90 -0.71 -4.38
C PHE A 38 -5.84 -1.75 -5.52
N SER A 39 -4.65 -1.88 -6.09
CA SER A 39 -4.30 -2.94 -7.02
C SER A 39 -4.38 -4.31 -6.36
N GLU A 40 -4.72 -5.33 -7.14
CA GLU A 40 -4.72 -6.71 -6.67
C GLU A 40 -3.29 -7.20 -6.38
N GLY A 41 -3.17 -8.14 -5.44
CA GLY A 41 -1.89 -8.71 -5.04
C GLY A 41 -1.27 -9.60 -6.12
N PHE A 42 0.05 -9.57 -6.22
CA PHE A 42 0.86 -10.39 -7.10
C PHE A 42 1.23 -11.70 -6.43
N ASN A 43 0.86 -12.81 -7.08
CA ASN A 43 1.23 -14.13 -6.60
C ASN A 43 2.44 -14.72 -7.34
N GLN A 44 2.57 -14.51 -8.66
CA GLN A 44 3.63 -15.13 -9.48
C GLN A 44 4.05 -14.29 -10.71
N PRO A 45 5.36 -14.26 -11.05
CA PRO A 45 5.88 -13.54 -12.21
C PRO A 45 5.60 -14.24 -13.54
N ALA A 46 5.25 -13.47 -14.56
CA ALA A 46 5.31 -13.87 -15.96
C ALA A 46 6.77 -14.02 -16.40
N THR A 47 7.16 -15.25 -16.68
CA THR A 47 8.54 -15.59 -17.02
C THR A 47 8.94 -15.30 -18.47
N SER A 48 7.97 -14.91 -19.30
CA SER A 48 8.13 -14.61 -20.74
C SER A 48 7.94 -13.13 -21.09
N LYS A 49 7.54 -12.28 -20.14
CA LYS A 49 7.42 -10.83 -20.36
C LYS A 49 8.70 -10.12 -19.90
N VAL A 50 9.16 -9.15 -20.69
CA VAL A 50 10.34 -8.35 -20.37
C VAL A 50 10.01 -7.43 -19.20
N SER A 51 10.59 -7.72 -18.05
CA SER A 51 10.54 -6.96 -16.81
C SER A 51 11.76 -6.05 -16.69
N THR A 52 11.72 -5.13 -15.73
CA THR A 52 12.83 -4.21 -15.44
C THR A 52 13.22 -4.30 -13.97
N VAL A 53 14.51 -4.34 -13.68
CA VAL A 53 15.07 -4.25 -12.32
C VAL A 53 16.01 -3.04 -12.29
N ILE A 54 15.80 -2.14 -11.33
CA ILE A 54 16.65 -0.96 -11.11
C ILE A 54 17.40 -1.17 -9.80
N LEU A 55 18.73 -1.21 -9.88
CA LEU A 55 19.59 -1.39 -8.72
C LEU A 55 19.79 -0.06 -7.97
N LYS A 56 20.26 -0.15 -6.72
CA LYS A 56 20.53 1.03 -5.88
C LYS A 56 21.65 1.93 -6.40
N ASP A 57 22.56 1.38 -7.20
CA ASP A 57 23.58 2.14 -7.91
C ASP A 57 23.02 2.90 -9.14
N GLY A 58 21.73 2.73 -9.45
CA GLY A 58 21.05 3.36 -10.57
C GLY A 58 21.10 2.56 -11.88
N SER A 59 21.79 1.41 -11.92
CA SER A 59 21.82 0.57 -13.11
C SER A 59 20.47 -0.09 -13.38
N GLU A 60 20.08 -0.12 -14.66
CA GLU A 60 18.82 -0.69 -15.13
C GLU A 60 19.07 -1.98 -15.92
N HIS A 61 18.37 -3.05 -15.53
CA HIS A 61 18.50 -4.38 -16.13
C HIS A 61 17.16 -4.79 -16.73
N LYS A 62 17.15 -5.07 -18.04
CA LYS A 62 15.96 -5.50 -18.80
C LYS A 62 16.05 -6.96 -19.19
N GLY A 63 15.03 -7.72 -18.86
CA GLY A 63 15.10 -9.16 -18.99
C GLY A 63 13.87 -9.87 -18.48
N TYR A 64 13.96 -11.17 -18.35
CA TYR A 64 12.85 -12.03 -17.97
C TYR A 64 12.99 -12.43 -16.51
N CYS A 65 11.98 -12.11 -15.69
CA CYS A 65 11.91 -12.61 -14.32
C CYS A 65 11.62 -14.11 -14.33
N LYS A 66 12.63 -14.95 -14.08
CA LYS A 66 12.50 -16.41 -14.09
C LYS A 66 12.00 -16.98 -12.77
N GLY A 67 12.00 -16.19 -11.71
CA GLY A 67 11.46 -16.57 -10.42
C GLY A 67 11.77 -15.55 -9.34
N VAL A 68 11.13 -15.73 -8.19
CA VAL A 68 11.38 -14.94 -7.00
C VAL A 68 11.60 -15.87 -5.80
N VAL A 69 12.54 -15.52 -4.93
CA VAL A 69 12.72 -16.19 -3.65
C VAL A 69 12.05 -15.32 -2.60
N THR A 70 11.05 -15.85 -1.91
CA THR A 70 10.29 -15.09 -0.90
C THR A 70 10.66 -15.53 0.52
N LYS A 71 10.70 -14.57 1.44
CA LYS A 71 10.74 -14.83 2.88
C LYS A 71 9.46 -14.30 3.48
N LYS A 72 8.63 -15.22 3.99
CA LYS A 72 7.29 -14.90 4.48
C LYS A 72 6.46 -14.09 3.47
N GLY A 73 6.46 -14.51 2.21
CA GLY A 73 5.66 -13.91 1.15
C GLY A 73 6.32 -12.72 0.45
N GLN A 74 7.12 -11.92 1.18
CA GLN A 74 7.83 -10.78 0.58
C GLN A 74 9.06 -11.24 -0.21
N ILE A 75 9.38 -10.55 -1.31
CA ILE A 75 10.46 -10.96 -2.22
C ILE A 75 11.81 -10.56 -1.61
N ALA A 76 12.65 -11.56 -1.36
CA ALA A 76 14.02 -11.38 -0.89
C ALA A 76 15.04 -11.41 -2.04
N GLN A 77 14.74 -12.12 -3.13
CA GLN A 77 15.60 -12.20 -4.31
C GLN A 77 14.78 -12.31 -5.59
N ILE A 78 15.30 -11.76 -6.69
CA ILE A 78 14.77 -11.95 -8.05
C ILE A 78 15.78 -12.75 -8.86
N VAL A 79 15.32 -13.83 -9.49
CA VAL A 79 16.09 -14.59 -10.47
C VAL A 79 15.78 -14.01 -11.85
N PHE A 80 16.76 -13.39 -12.49
CA PHE A 80 16.57 -12.58 -13.67
C PHE A 80 17.44 -13.09 -14.82
N LYS A 81 16.86 -13.18 -16.02
CA LYS A 81 17.58 -13.55 -17.25
C LYS A 81 17.64 -12.34 -18.15
N ASP A 82 18.83 -11.82 -18.41
CA ASP A 82 19.05 -10.67 -19.28
C ASP A 82 18.50 -10.95 -20.70
N SER A 83 17.86 -9.95 -21.30
CA SER A 83 17.18 -10.10 -22.60
C SER A 83 18.13 -10.10 -23.81
N ILE A 84 19.37 -9.63 -23.65
CA ILE A 84 20.36 -9.47 -24.72
C ILE A 84 21.40 -10.58 -24.66
N THR A 85 21.97 -10.80 -23.47
CA THR A 85 23.09 -11.73 -23.24
C THR A 85 22.64 -13.14 -22.87
N ASP A 86 21.35 -13.34 -22.60
CA ASP A 86 20.78 -14.56 -22.06
C ASP A 86 21.37 -15.03 -20.71
N LYS A 87 22.25 -14.22 -20.09
CA LYS A 87 22.87 -14.50 -18.80
C LYS A 87 21.82 -14.47 -17.70
N LYS A 88 21.90 -15.45 -16.80
CA LYS A 88 21.00 -15.58 -15.66
C LYS A 88 21.75 -15.17 -14.39
N ASP A 89 21.22 -14.17 -13.71
CA ASP A 89 21.74 -13.65 -12.45
C ASP A 89 20.63 -13.65 -11.38
N THR A 90 21.04 -13.64 -10.11
CA THR A 90 20.14 -13.49 -8.98
C THR A 90 20.48 -12.18 -8.28
N TYR A 91 19.49 -11.32 -8.13
CA TYR A 91 19.61 -10.04 -7.43
C TYR A 91 18.97 -10.15 -6.06
N ASP A 92 19.74 -9.87 -5.00
CA ASP A 92 19.22 -9.75 -3.64
C ASP A 92 18.44 -8.43 -3.50
N ALA A 93 17.38 -8.43 -2.70
CA ALA A 93 16.60 -7.21 -2.42
C ALA A 93 17.51 -6.06 -1.96
N THR A 94 18.57 -6.36 -1.20
CA THR A 94 19.55 -5.37 -0.71
C THR A 94 20.28 -4.59 -1.81
N GLN A 95 20.31 -5.13 -3.03
CA GLN A 95 20.92 -4.50 -4.21
C GLN A 95 19.90 -3.75 -5.07
N ILE A 96 18.61 -4.08 -4.94
CA ILE A 96 17.54 -3.58 -5.79
C ILE A 96 16.91 -2.35 -5.13
N LYS A 97 16.69 -1.30 -5.91
CA LYS A 97 15.92 -0.13 -5.51
C LYS A 97 14.43 -0.32 -5.79
N GLU A 98 14.12 -0.70 -7.02
CA GLU A 98 12.76 -0.95 -7.48
C GLU A 98 12.75 -1.96 -8.63
N ALA A 99 11.60 -2.60 -8.84
CA ALA A 99 11.41 -3.53 -9.94
C ALA A 99 10.02 -3.40 -10.54
N TYR A 100 9.93 -3.60 -11.84
CA TYR A 100 8.70 -3.61 -12.62
C TYR A 100 8.55 -5.01 -13.21
N LEU A 101 7.77 -5.85 -12.54
CA LEU A 101 7.56 -7.25 -12.91
C LEU A 101 6.19 -7.43 -13.50
N PHE A 102 6.01 -8.44 -14.35
CA PHE A 102 4.69 -8.75 -14.91
C PHE A 102 4.05 -9.92 -14.17
N ALA A 103 2.72 -9.91 -13.99
CA ALA A 103 1.96 -11.08 -13.50
C ALA A 103 1.86 -12.20 -14.54
N SER A 104 2.07 -13.45 -14.11
CA SER A 104 1.69 -14.63 -14.89
C SER A 104 0.20 -14.93 -14.69
N GLY A 105 -0.66 -14.37 -15.54
CA GLY A 105 -2.08 -14.70 -15.53
C GLY A 105 -2.95 -13.78 -16.37
N TRP A 106 -4.09 -14.31 -16.81
CA TRP A 106 -5.20 -13.58 -17.46
C TRP A 106 -6.06 -12.81 -16.43
N GLU A 107 -5.64 -12.79 -15.16
CA GLU A 107 -6.41 -12.26 -14.03
C GLU A 107 -6.30 -10.73 -13.96
N LYS A 108 -7.16 -10.09 -14.75
CA LYS A 108 -7.98 -8.90 -14.43
C LYS A 108 -7.35 -7.79 -13.57
N PHE A 109 -6.28 -7.17 -14.05
CA PHE A 109 -5.90 -5.82 -13.58
C PHE A 109 -6.87 -4.70 -14.05
N GLY A 110 -7.89 -5.04 -14.85
CA GLY A 110 -8.82 -4.10 -15.48
C GLY A 110 -9.88 -3.45 -14.57
N LYS A 111 -9.95 -3.78 -13.26
CA LYS A 111 -11.02 -3.25 -12.39
C LYS A 111 -10.69 -1.91 -11.72
N VAL A 112 -9.42 -1.63 -11.44
CA VAL A 112 -9.02 -0.41 -10.74
C VAL A 112 -8.92 0.79 -11.70
N SER A 113 -8.38 0.59 -12.92
CA SER A 113 -8.19 1.70 -13.86
C SER A 113 -9.48 2.27 -14.44
N GLN A 114 -10.50 1.44 -14.70
CA GLN A 114 -11.77 1.90 -15.27
C GLN A 114 -12.64 2.72 -14.30
N LYS A 115 -12.50 2.53 -12.98
CA LYS A 115 -13.26 3.31 -11.98
C LYS A 115 -12.57 4.61 -11.59
N PHE A 116 -11.25 4.66 -11.62
CA PHE A 116 -10.49 5.91 -11.46
C PHE A 116 -10.78 6.93 -12.57
N SER A 117 -10.91 6.48 -13.83
CA SER A 117 -11.19 7.38 -14.96
C SER A 117 -12.58 8.02 -14.92
N ASN A 118 -13.57 7.36 -14.34
CA ASN A 118 -14.94 7.88 -14.27
C ASN A 118 -15.17 8.88 -13.13
N TYR A 119 -14.27 8.96 -12.14
CA TYR A 119 -14.42 9.83 -10.97
C TYR A 119 -13.71 11.18 -11.10
N GLY A 120 -13.37 11.61 -12.33
CA GLY A 120 -12.93 12.98 -12.61
C GLY A 120 -11.53 13.35 -12.10
N MET A 121 -10.66 12.39 -11.81
CA MET A 121 -9.28 12.69 -11.43
C MET A 121 -8.46 13.06 -12.69
N GLY A 122 -8.43 14.36 -13.01
CA GLY A 122 -7.61 14.91 -14.08
C GLY A 122 -6.14 14.52 -13.91
N ARG A 123 -5.53 14.08 -15.02
CA ARG A 123 -4.08 13.89 -15.26
C ARG A 123 -3.21 14.72 -14.29
N ARG A 124 -2.78 14.13 -13.17
CA ARG A 124 -1.82 14.77 -12.28
C ARG A 124 -0.76 13.75 -11.87
N ASN A 125 0.47 14.08 -12.24
CA ASN A 125 1.75 13.50 -11.85
C ASN A 125 2.29 12.28 -12.63
N SER A 126 3.60 12.34 -12.85
CA SER A 126 4.42 11.74 -13.89
C SER A 126 4.83 10.28 -13.67
N VAL A 127 4.08 9.53 -12.85
CA VAL A 127 4.23 8.06 -12.73
C VAL A 127 3.41 7.34 -13.81
N ASN A 128 2.50 8.07 -14.48
CA ASN A 128 1.59 7.65 -15.55
C ASN A 128 2.24 7.04 -16.82
N LYS A 129 3.56 6.85 -16.89
CA LYS A 129 4.25 6.46 -18.12
C LYS A 129 4.93 5.09 -18.11
N LEU A 130 4.89 4.35 -17.00
CA LEU A 130 5.60 3.06 -16.92
C LEU A 130 4.71 1.86 -16.55
N THR A 131 3.54 2.05 -15.95
CA THR A 131 2.63 0.94 -15.68
C THR A 131 1.69 0.73 -16.86
N SER A 132 2.18 0.07 -17.92
CA SER A 132 1.25 -0.69 -18.77
C SER A 132 0.42 -1.59 -17.84
N ASN A 133 -0.89 -1.74 -18.07
CA ASN A 133 -1.87 -2.41 -17.18
C ASN A 133 -1.47 -3.79 -16.61
N ASP A 134 -0.37 -4.40 -17.03
CA ASP A 134 0.15 -5.69 -16.57
C ASP A 134 1.46 -5.60 -15.75
N GLN A 135 2.04 -4.40 -15.59
CA GLN A 135 3.27 -4.17 -14.81
C GLN A 135 2.96 -3.88 -13.36
N ILE A 136 3.65 -4.61 -12.50
CA ILE A 136 3.50 -4.60 -11.06
C ILE A 136 4.74 -3.97 -10.48
N TYR A 137 4.52 -2.90 -9.74
CA TYR A 137 5.58 -2.09 -9.19
C TYR A 137 5.97 -2.58 -7.81
N PHE A 138 7.26 -2.88 -7.66
CA PHE A 138 7.88 -3.29 -6.41
C PHE A 138 8.89 -2.24 -5.97
N VAL A 139 8.84 -1.89 -4.70
CA VAL A 139 9.76 -0.94 -4.09
C VAL A 139 10.54 -1.66 -3.00
N ASN A 140 11.84 -1.40 -2.91
CA ASN A 140 12.64 -1.86 -1.78
C ASN A 140 12.20 -1.15 -0.50
N GLN A 141 11.93 -1.94 0.53
CA GLN A 141 11.58 -1.45 1.84
C GLN A 141 12.34 -2.23 2.92
N LYS A 142 12.91 -1.48 3.86
CA LYS A 142 13.51 -2.03 5.08
C LYS A 142 12.40 -2.18 6.12
N VAL A 143 11.99 -3.42 6.40
CA VAL A 143 10.83 -3.68 7.26
C VAL A 143 11.08 -4.82 8.24
N SER A 144 10.46 -4.71 9.41
CA SER A 144 10.27 -5.85 10.31
C SER A 144 9.03 -6.64 9.90
N LEU A 145 9.21 -7.86 9.40
CA LEU A 145 8.08 -8.70 8.99
C LEU A 145 7.15 -8.98 10.18
N LYS A 146 5.89 -8.54 10.05
CA LYS A 146 4.85 -8.58 11.10
C LYS A 146 5.27 -7.94 12.42
N ASN A 147 6.12 -6.91 12.38
CA ASN A 147 6.63 -6.17 13.54
C ASN A 147 7.33 -7.05 14.60
N LYS A 148 7.90 -8.20 14.20
CA LYS A 148 8.38 -9.25 15.11
C LYS A 148 9.82 -9.72 14.87
N LYS A 149 10.48 -9.20 13.85
CA LYS A 149 11.81 -9.67 13.42
C LYS A 149 12.78 -8.51 13.26
N ASP A 150 14.06 -8.84 13.15
CA ASP A 150 15.05 -7.89 12.70
C ASP A 150 14.62 -7.31 11.34
N GLU A 151 14.87 -6.02 11.18
CA GLU A 151 14.60 -5.34 9.93
C GLU A 151 15.45 -5.95 8.82
N GLN A 152 14.78 -6.31 7.73
CA GLN A 152 15.42 -6.82 6.52
C GLN A 152 14.84 -6.08 5.33
N GLU A 153 15.61 -6.00 4.26
CA GLU A 153 15.14 -5.41 3.02
C GLU A 153 14.39 -6.43 2.18
N PHE A 154 13.22 -6.02 1.71
CA PHE A 154 12.39 -6.78 0.80
C PHE A 154 11.91 -5.91 -0.34
N LEU A 155 11.66 -6.53 -1.47
CA LEU A 155 10.84 -5.92 -2.52
C LEU A 155 9.38 -6.16 -2.20
N MET A 156 8.64 -5.07 -2.00
CA MET A 156 7.23 -5.09 -1.63
C MET A 156 6.40 -4.47 -2.74
N GLN A 157 5.30 -5.13 -3.11
CA GLN A 157 4.41 -4.62 -4.15
C GLN A 157 3.67 -3.38 -3.66
N LEU A 158 3.85 -2.25 -4.33
CA LEU A 158 3.08 -1.04 -4.09
C LEU A 158 1.71 -1.18 -4.75
N ILE A 159 0.63 -1.17 -3.95
CA ILE A 159 -0.74 -1.40 -4.45
C ILE A 159 -1.55 -0.13 -4.64
N ASN A 160 -1.04 1.04 -4.24
CA ASN A 160 -1.65 2.34 -4.50
C ASN A 160 -0.74 3.31 -5.29
N PRO A 161 -0.02 2.88 -6.35
CA PRO A 161 1.01 3.70 -7.00
C PRO A 161 0.52 5.06 -7.50
N GLU A 162 -0.76 5.16 -7.89
CA GLU A 162 -1.35 6.41 -8.40
C GLU A 162 -1.56 7.48 -7.31
N PHE A 163 -1.68 7.06 -6.05
CA PHE A 163 -1.98 7.93 -4.91
C PHE A 163 -1.12 7.61 -3.68
N SER A 164 0.14 7.24 -3.90
CA SER A 164 1.09 6.84 -2.85
C SER A 164 1.97 7.98 -2.32
N GLN A 165 1.70 9.24 -2.70
CA GLN A 165 2.57 10.40 -2.45
C GLN A 165 2.78 10.69 -0.96
N ILE A 166 1.79 10.37 -0.12
CA ILE A 166 1.85 10.61 1.33
C ILE A 166 1.82 9.29 2.11
N ILE A 167 0.94 8.38 1.72
CA ILE A 167 0.82 7.05 2.32
C ILE A 167 1.04 6.02 1.23
N SER A 168 2.11 5.24 1.35
CA SER A 168 2.36 4.09 0.49
C SER A 168 1.82 2.82 1.14
N VAL A 169 1.05 2.04 0.39
CA VAL A 169 0.44 0.80 0.87
C VAL A 169 1.03 -0.35 0.06
N TYR A 170 1.56 -1.33 0.79
CA TYR A 170 2.16 -2.52 0.22
C TYR A 170 1.32 -3.76 0.51
N HIS A 171 1.28 -4.67 -0.46
CA HIS A 171 0.59 -5.94 -0.34
C HIS A 171 1.19 -6.81 0.79
N ASP A 172 0.34 -7.42 1.59
CA ASP A 172 0.69 -8.51 2.52
C ASP A 172 0.23 -9.84 1.93
N PRO A 173 1.13 -10.68 1.39
CA PRO A 173 0.78 -11.96 0.74
C PRO A 173 0.14 -12.98 1.69
N PHE A 174 0.16 -12.74 2.99
CA PHE A 174 -0.52 -13.60 3.97
C PHE A 174 -1.72 -12.92 4.63
N ALA A 175 -2.16 -11.78 4.10
CA ALA A 175 -3.38 -11.16 4.55
C ALA A 175 -4.54 -12.14 4.39
N LYS A 176 -5.27 -12.37 5.49
CA LYS A 176 -6.49 -13.15 5.43
C LYS A 176 -7.57 -12.31 4.79
N GLU A 177 -8.37 -12.90 3.92
CA GLU A 177 -9.60 -12.30 3.43
C GLU A 177 -10.79 -12.73 4.29
N SER A 178 -11.83 -11.90 4.42
CA SER A 178 -13.11 -12.41 4.91
C SER A 178 -13.66 -13.44 3.92
N LYS A 179 -14.16 -14.59 4.39
CA LYS A 179 -14.90 -15.47 3.49
C LYS A 179 -16.13 -14.70 3.03
N GLY A 180 -16.26 -14.43 1.72
CA GLY A 180 -17.46 -13.82 1.16
C GLY A 180 -18.68 -14.62 1.61
N PHE A 181 -19.68 -13.92 2.16
CA PHE A 181 -20.93 -14.55 2.55
C PHE A 181 -21.73 -14.85 1.27
N SER A 182 -21.74 -16.10 0.81
CA SER A 182 -22.60 -16.53 -0.29
C SER A 182 -24.02 -16.74 0.24
N ILE A 183 -24.93 -15.79 0.01
CA ILE A 183 -26.37 -16.03 0.19
C ILE A 183 -26.87 -16.74 -1.07
N GLY A 184 -27.36 -17.97 -0.91
CA GLY A 184 -28.21 -18.62 -1.92
C GLY A 184 -27.52 -19.29 -3.12
N GLY A 185 -26.29 -19.80 -2.97
CA GLY A 185 -25.66 -20.63 -4.02
C GLY A 185 -25.17 -19.87 -5.27
N ALA A 186 -25.24 -18.54 -5.28
CA ALA A 186 -24.55 -17.72 -6.27
C ALA A 186 -23.05 -17.62 -5.95
N PRO A 187 -22.15 -17.65 -6.95
CA PRO A 187 -20.72 -17.45 -6.72
C PRO A 187 -20.47 -16.11 -6.04
N ALA A 188 -19.59 -16.09 -5.04
CA ALA A 188 -19.24 -14.87 -4.29
C ALA A 188 -18.72 -13.79 -5.26
N ILE A 189 -19.55 -12.78 -5.53
CA ILE A 189 -19.16 -11.65 -6.37
C ILE A 189 -18.39 -10.68 -5.47
N GLY A 190 -17.08 -10.85 -5.42
CA GLY A 190 -16.16 -10.01 -4.64
C GLY A 190 -15.28 -10.88 -3.73
N GLY A 191 -13.98 -10.83 -3.95
CA GLY A 191 -12.99 -11.35 -3.00
C GLY A 191 -13.23 -10.74 -1.62
N GLY A 192 -12.80 -11.43 -0.58
CA GLY A 192 -13.05 -10.94 0.77
C GLY A 192 -12.33 -9.64 1.06
N VAL A 193 -12.72 -8.98 2.15
CA VAL A 193 -11.98 -7.81 2.63
C VAL A 193 -10.64 -8.29 3.19
N VAL A 194 -9.55 -7.83 2.57
CA VAL A 194 -8.17 -8.07 2.99
C VAL A 194 -7.97 -7.49 4.39
N LYS A 195 -7.42 -8.28 5.32
CA LYS A 195 -7.36 -7.92 6.75
C LYS A 195 -6.03 -7.33 7.21
N SER A 196 -5.05 -7.20 6.34
CA SER A 196 -3.77 -6.58 6.69
C SER A 196 -3.05 -6.03 5.47
N TYR A 197 -2.28 -4.97 5.71
CA TYR A 197 -1.37 -4.37 4.74
C TYR A 197 -0.05 -4.04 5.43
N TYR A 198 0.98 -3.72 4.66
CA TYR A 198 2.08 -2.92 5.17
C TYR A 198 1.87 -1.48 4.71
N VAL A 199 1.98 -0.53 5.63
CA VAL A 199 1.68 0.88 5.37
C VAL A 199 2.89 1.71 5.75
N GLN A 200 3.32 2.55 4.82
CA GLN A 200 4.36 3.54 5.04
C GLN A 200 3.75 4.92 5.07
N LYS A 201 4.12 5.70 6.10
CA LYS A 201 3.87 7.15 6.16
C LYS A 201 5.13 7.81 6.73
N GLY A 202 5.69 8.77 5.99
CA GLY A 202 7.03 9.27 6.24
C GLY A 202 8.07 8.14 6.16
N ASP A 203 9.00 8.11 7.12
CA ASP A 203 10.07 7.10 7.16
C ASP A 203 9.67 5.79 7.84
N LYS A 204 8.44 5.71 8.39
CA LYS A 204 7.98 4.55 9.15
C LYS A 204 7.14 3.64 8.28
N VAL A 205 7.55 2.37 8.19
CA VAL A 205 6.75 1.28 7.63
C VAL A 205 6.22 0.40 8.77
N LEU A 206 4.92 0.13 8.78
CA LEU A 206 4.29 -0.72 9.79
C LEU A 206 3.41 -1.80 9.15
N TRP A 207 3.41 -3.00 9.71
CA TRP A 207 2.38 -3.98 9.39
C TRP A 207 1.08 -3.62 10.11
N LEU A 208 0.03 -3.32 9.34
CA LEU A 208 -1.27 -2.84 9.79
C LEU A 208 -2.34 -3.94 9.62
N PRO A 209 -2.62 -4.76 10.64
CA PRO A 209 -3.80 -5.60 10.64
C PRO A 209 -5.07 -4.78 10.98
N LYS A 210 -6.22 -5.25 10.53
CA LYS A 210 -7.54 -4.65 10.80
C LYS A 210 -7.78 -4.40 12.30
N SER A 211 -7.27 -5.27 13.17
CA SER A 211 -7.40 -5.15 14.63
C SER A 211 -6.72 -3.90 15.18
N ASP A 212 -5.65 -3.45 14.54
CA ASP A 212 -4.79 -2.39 15.06
C ASP A 212 -5.08 -1.06 14.33
N PHE A 213 -6.13 -1.03 13.49
CA PHE A 213 -6.47 0.16 12.70
C PHE A 213 -6.88 1.34 13.57
N GLU A 214 -7.61 1.10 14.65
CA GLU A 214 -7.99 2.13 15.63
C GLU A 214 -6.77 2.83 16.21
N GLU A 215 -5.83 2.03 16.71
CA GLU A 215 -4.63 2.49 17.40
C GLU A 215 -3.69 3.27 16.48
N ASN A 216 -3.74 2.97 15.18
CA ASN A 216 -2.92 3.63 14.17
C ASN A 216 -3.66 4.72 13.39
N TYR A 217 -4.96 4.96 13.63
CA TYR A 217 -5.75 5.90 12.85
C TYR A 217 -5.18 7.33 12.94
N GLU A 218 -4.82 7.75 14.15
CA GLU A 218 -4.20 9.05 14.40
C GLU A 218 -2.83 9.19 13.72
N PHE A 219 -2.00 8.14 13.75
CA PHE A 219 -0.73 8.15 13.02
C PHE A 219 -0.95 8.33 11.51
N LEU A 220 -1.96 7.64 10.96
CA LEU A 220 -2.25 7.67 9.53
C LEU A 220 -2.87 8.98 9.06
N PHE A 221 -3.73 9.62 9.86
CA PHE A 221 -4.59 10.70 9.38
C PHE A 221 -4.68 11.93 10.31
N GLY A 222 -4.17 11.85 11.54
CA GLY A 222 -4.35 12.86 12.61
C GLY A 222 -3.72 14.23 12.32
N ASP A 223 -2.76 14.29 11.41
CA ASP A 223 -2.14 15.51 10.91
C ASP A 223 -3.01 16.32 9.92
N ASN A 224 -4.18 15.79 9.50
CA ASN A 224 -5.16 16.53 8.71
C ASN A 224 -6.49 16.67 9.47
N ALA A 225 -6.68 17.82 10.13
CA ALA A 225 -7.87 18.09 10.94
C ALA A 225 -9.18 18.09 10.12
N GLU A 226 -9.16 18.53 8.86
CA GLU A 226 -10.33 18.50 7.99
C GLU A 226 -10.72 17.06 7.64
N PHE A 227 -9.72 16.22 7.33
CA PHE A 227 -9.92 14.80 7.11
C PHE A 227 -10.48 14.12 8.37
N MET A 228 -9.89 14.36 9.54
CA MET A 228 -10.35 13.79 10.80
C MET A 228 -11.77 14.22 11.18
N LYS A 229 -12.18 15.43 10.80
CA LYS A 229 -13.56 15.92 10.98
C LYS A 229 -14.52 15.24 10.00
N LYS A 230 -14.12 15.02 8.75
CA LYS A 230 -14.94 14.37 7.72
C LYS A 230 -15.07 12.87 7.98
N TYR A 231 -13.98 12.24 8.41
CA TYR A 231 -13.84 10.80 8.61
C TYR A 231 -13.41 10.48 10.05
N PRO A 232 -14.23 10.78 11.06
CA PRO A 232 -13.90 10.37 12.42
C PRO A 232 -13.90 8.85 12.54
N TYR A 233 -12.94 8.28 13.27
CA TYR A 233 -12.73 6.82 13.34
C TYR A 233 -14.03 6.05 13.67
N LYS A 234 -14.84 6.58 14.61
CA LYS A 234 -16.11 5.98 15.05
C LYS A 234 -17.20 5.87 13.96
N SER A 235 -16.97 6.50 12.80
CA SER A 235 -17.91 6.53 11.68
C SER A 235 -17.41 5.76 10.47
N ILE A 236 -16.15 5.34 10.44
CA ILE A 236 -15.57 4.65 9.29
C ILE A 236 -15.53 3.14 9.49
N ASN A 237 -15.31 2.42 8.40
CA ASN A 237 -15.09 0.98 8.40
C ASN A 237 -13.73 0.68 7.77
N TRP A 238 -13.03 -0.34 8.28
CA TRP A 238 -11.82 -0.89 7.68
C TRP A 238 -11.97 -1.15 6.18
N ASP A 239 -13.14 -1.61 5.75
CA ASP A 239 -13.41 -1.97 4.36
C ASP A 239 -13.30 -0.74 3.42
N TRP A 240 -13.29 0.48 3.99
CA TRP A 240 -13.11 1.75 3.28
C TRP A 240 -11.65 2.21 3.22
N PHE A 241 -10.70 1.45 3.76
CA PHE A 241 -9.31 1.88 3.92
C PHE A 241 -8.69 2.40 2.61
N SER A 242 -8.94 1.74 1.47
CA SER A 242 -8.41 2.21 0.18
C SER A 242 -8.97 3.58 -0.25
N ALA A 243 -10.24 3.85 0.02
CA ALA A 243 -10.86 5.14 -0.25
C ALA A 243 -10.39 6.22 0.74
N LEU A 244 -10.21 5.85 2.01
CA LEU A 244 -9.67 6.77 3.04
C LEU A 244 -8.26 7.24 2.68
N VAL A 245 -7.38 6.33 2.22
CA VAL A 245 -6.02 6.70 1.79
C VAL A 245 -6.05 7.61 0.57
N LEU A 246 -6.94 7.35 -0.40
CA LEU A 246 -7.14 8.20 -1.57
C LEU A 246 -7.60 9.60 -1.18
N ASP A 247 -8.68 9.69 -0.39
CA ASP A 247 -9.25 10.96 0.04
C ASP A 247 -8.28 11.75 0.91
N TYR A 248 -7.57 11.08 1.82
CA TYR A 248 -6.54 11.72 2.63
C TYR A 248 -5.45 12.33 1.75
N THR A 249 -5.00 11.61 0.73
CA THR A 249 -4.02 12.10 -0.24
C THR A 249 -4.54 13.34 -0.97
N ASN A 250 -5.78 13.29 -1.48
CA ASN A 250 -6.41 14.41 -2.19
C ASN A 250 -6.64 15.64 -1.30
N MET A 251 -6.99 15.44 -0.03
CA MET A 251 -7.24 16.51 0.93
C MET A 251 -5.95 17.12 1.49
N SER A 252 -4.83 16.40 1.44
CA SER A 252 -3.56 16.84 2.03
C SER A 252 -2.58 17.40 1.00
N LEU A 253 -2.74 17.07 -0.28
CA LEU A 253 -1.97 17.70 -1.34
C LEU A 253 -2.57 19.07 -1.71
N PRO A 254 -1.73 20.06 -2.06
CA PRO A 254 -2.23 21.33 -2.58
C PRO A 254 -3.18 21.10 -3.75
N LYS A 255 -4.35 21.72 -3.70
CA LYS A 255 -5.14 21.92 -4.91
C LYS A 255 -4.35 22.94 -5.71
N ASP A 256 -3.65 22.49 -6.75
CA ASP A 256 -3.07 23.41 -7.73
C ASP A 256 -4.17 24.42 -8.10
N GLN A 257 -3.88 25.69 -7.86
CA GLN A 257 -4.80 26.78 -8.17
C GLN A 257 -5.12 26.69 -9.66
N GLU A 258 -6.42 26.56 -9.98
CA GLU A 258 -6.95 26.48 -11.35
C GLU A 258 -6.42 27.59 -12.26
#